data_AF-A0AAN8DT87-F1
#
_entry.id   AF-A0AAN8DT87-F1
#
_cell.length_a   1.000
_cell.length_b   1.000
_cell.length_c   1.000
_cell.angle_alpha   90.00
_cell.angle_beta   90.00
_cell.angle_gamma   90.00
#
_symmetry.space_group_name_H-M   'P 1'
#
loop_
_entity.id
_entity.type
_entity.pdbx_description
1 polymer ?
#
loop_
_entity_poly.entity_id
_entity_poly.type
_entity_poly.pdbx_seq_one_letter_code
_entity_poly.pdbx_strand_id
1 'polypeptide(L)'
;MMRPTLAQNYPRSGFPLEVSTPLGQGRVNQLGGVFINGRPLPNHIRHKIVEMAHHGVRPCVISRQLRVSHGCVSKILCRYQETGSIRPGAIGGSKPKQGTTPDVDKRIEDYKRENPGMFSWEIRDKLLKDGICDRNTVPSVSSISRTMRSKFGGKGDEEEDEEELERKELEESDRRAKHSIEGILGDRCE
;
A
#
# COMPACT_ATOMS: atom_id res chain seq x y z
N MET A 1 -4.09 -70.05 -1.29
CA MET A 1 -5.25 -69.81 -2.18
C MET A 1 -5.45 -68.30 -2.30
N MET A 2 -5.43 -67.79 -3.53
CA MET A 2 -5.56 -66.36 -3.85
C MET A 2 -7.02 -65.89 -3.73
N ARG A 3 -7.23 -64.68 -3.22
CA ARG A 3 -8.54 -63.99 -3.21
C ARG A 3 -8.80 -63.34 -4.58
N PRO A 4 -10.01 -63.45 -5.16
CA PRO A 4 -10.42 -62.63 -6.29
C PRO A 4 -10.88 -61.24 -5.83
N THR A 5 -10.45 -60.21 -6.55
CA THR A 5 -10.86 -58.80 -6.43
C THR A 5 -12.11 -58.54 -7.30
N LEU A 6 -13.18 -57.98 -6.73
CA LEU A 6 -14.26 -57.37 -7.51
C LEU A 6 -13.88 -55.93 -7.84
N ALA A 7 -13.52 -55.69 -9.10
CA ALA A 7 -13.34 -54.36 -9.65
C ALA A 7 -14.72 -53.72 -9.86
N GLN A 8 -15.03 -52.71 -9.04
CA GLN A 8 -16.23 -51.89 -9.20
C GLN A 8 -15.88 -50.66 -10.02
N ASN A 9 -16.12 -50.78 -11.32
CA ASN A 9 -15.92 -49.76 -12.33
C ASN A 9 -17.17 -48.85 -12.35
N TYR A 10 -17.08 -47.66 -11.75
CA TYR A 10 -18.01 -46.57 -12.03
C TYR A 10 -17.23 -45.44 -12.69
N PRO A 11 -17.65 -44.95 -13.88
CA PRO A 11 -17.01 -43.82 -14.51
C PRO A 11 -17.25 -42.57 -13.66
N ARG A 12 -16.19 -42.06 -13.02
CA ARG A 12 -16.14 -40.70 -12.49
C ARG A 12 -16.18 -39.72 -13.68
N SER A 13 -17.37 -39.36 -14.13
CA SER A 13 -17.57 -38.12 -14.90
C SER A 13 -17.46 -36.92 -13.94
N GLY A 14 -16.24 -36.64 -13.52
CA GLY A 14 -15.91 -35.40 -12.84
C GLY A 14 -15.87 -34.28 -13.88
N PHE A 15 -16.96 -33.53 -14.02
CA PHE A 15 -16.85 -32.17 -14.53
C PHE A 15 -16.16 -31.36 -13.42
N PRO A 16 -14.94 -30.83 -13.63
CA PRO A 16 -14.44 -29.81 -12.74
C PRO A 16 -15.32 -28.59 -12.96
N LEU A 17 -16.09 -28.21 -11.93
CA LEU A 17 -16.59 -26.85 -11.80
C LEU A 17 -15.37 -25.96 -11.58
N GLU A 18 -14.66 -25.67 -12.68
CA GLU A 18 -13.68 -24.60 -12.77
C GLU A 18 -14.45 -23.31 -12.50
N VAL A 19 -14.40 -22.85 -11.24
CA VAL A 19 -14.85 -21.51 -10.88
C VAL A 19 -13.83 -20.53 -11.44
N SER A 20 -13.99 -20.22 -12.73
CA SER A 20 -13.21 -19.26 -13.49
C SER A 20 -13.42 -17.86 -12.91
N THR A 21 -12.71 -17.55 -11.84
CA THR A 21 -12.31 -16.18 -11.51
C THR A 21 -11.08 -15.84 -12.35
N PRO A 22 -10.90 -14.60 -12.79
CA PRO A 22 -9.87 -14.22 -13.79
C PRO A 22 -8.41 -14.45 -13.35
N LEU A 23 -8.17 -15.03 -12.17
CA LEU A 23 -6.84 -15.37 -11.64
C LEU A 23 -6.62 -16.88 -11.40
N GLY A 24 -7.59 -17.77 -11.63
CA GLY A 24 -7.39 -19.24 -11.68
C GLY A 24 -6.69 -19.92 -10.48
N GLN A 25 -6.46 -19.22 -9.37
CA GLN A 25 -5.60 -19.67 -8.25
C GLN A 25 -6.36 -20.01 -6.97
N GLY A 26 -7.70 -19.93 -7.00
CA GLY A 26 -8.55 -20.27 -5.86
C GLY A 26 -8.49 -21.76 -5.56
N ARG A 27 -7.93 -22.13 -4.40
CA ARG A 27 -7.96 -23.51 -3.88
C ARG A 27 -9.12 -23.66 -2.90
N VAL A 28 -9.58 -24.90 -2.73
CA VAL A 28 -10.62 -25.25 -1.76
C VAL A 28 -9.97 -25.95 -0.57
N ASN A 29 -10.30 -25.51 0.64
CA ASN A 29 -9.83 -26.14 1.87
C ASN A 29 -10.71 -27.35 2.24
N GLN A 30 -10.34 -28.08 3.31
CA GLN A 30 -11.10 -29.26 3.78
C GLN A 30 -12.52 -28.94 4.27
N LEU A 31 -12.81 -27.67 4.58
CA LEU A 31 -14.13 -27.20 4.99
C LEU A 31 -14.97 -26.72 3.79
N GLY A 32 -14.46 -26.84 2.56
CA GLY A 32 -15.15 -26.41 1.35
C GLY A 32 -15.14 -24.89 1.13
N GLY A 33 -14.23 -24.16 1.76
CA GLY A 33 -14.04 -22.72 1.60
C GLY A 33 -12.92 -22.39 0.62
N VAL A 34 -13.11 -21.33 -0.17
CA VAL A 34 -12.17 -20.88 -1.21
C VAL A 34 -11.11 -19.96 -0.60
N PHE A 35 -9.85 -20.18 -0.96
CA PHE A 35 -8.72 -19.35 -0.51
C PHE A 35 -7.62 -19.25 -1.57
N ILE A 36 -6.73 -18.26 -1.42
CA ILE A 36 -5.58 -18.06 -2.30
C ILE A 36 -4.31 -18.14 -1.43
N ASN A 37 -3.40 -19.05 -1.79
CA ASN A 37 -2.13 -19.21 -1.08
C ASN A 37 -1.30 -17.91 -1.11
N GLY A 38 -0.70 -17.56 0.02
CA GLY A 38 0.14 -16.37 0.17
C GLY A 38 -0.61 -15.04 0.20
N ARG A 39 -1.94 -15.03 0.01
CA ARG A 39 -2.75 -13.81 0.10
C ARG A 39 -3.56 -13.79 1.40
N PRO A 40 -3.77 -12.60 2.00
CA PRO A 40 -4.62 -12.46 3.17
C PRO A 40 -6.08 -12.79 2.82
N LEU A 41 -6.83 -13.27 3.81
CA LEU A 41 -8.27 -13.52 3.67
C LEU A 41 -9.02 -12.23 3.29
N PRO A 42 -10.05 -12.27 2.44
CA PRO A 42 -10.81 -11.08 2.07
C PRO A 42 -11.36 -10.31 3.30
N ASN A 43 -11.33 -8.97 3.24
CA ASN A 43 -11.71 -8.12 4.37
C ASN A 43 -13.14 -8.36 4.87
N HIS A 44 -14.11 -8.60 3.97
CA HIS A 44 -15.50 -8.88 4.36
C HIS A 44 -15.62 -10.15 5.23
N ILE A 45 -14.85 -11.21 4.95
CA ILE A 45 -14.82 -12.41 5.79
C ILE A 45 -14.13 -12.13 7.13
N ARG A 46 -13.06 -11.33 7.12
CA ARG A 46 -12.34 -10.93 8.35
C ARG A 46 -13.25 -10.13 9.29
N HIS A 47 -14.04 -9.21 8.74
CA HIS A 47 -15.09 -8.49 9.48
C HIS A 47 -16.12 -9.47 10.05
N LYS A 48 -16.64 -10.40 9.22
CA LYS A 48 -17.66 -11.35 9.68
C LYS A 48 -17.18 -12.25 10.81
N ILE A 49 -15.91 -12.65 10.81
CA ILE A 49 -15.29 -13.40 11.92
C ILE A 49 -15.39 -12.62 13.23
N VAL A 50 -15.02 -11.33 13.20
CA VAL A 50 -15.04 -10.47 14.38
C VAL A 50 -16.48 -10.17 14.82
N GLU A 51 -17.36 -9.88 13.87
CA GLU A 51 -18.79 -9.66 14.12
C GLU A 51 -19.42 -10.87 14.82
N MET A 52 -19.22 -12.08 14.32
CA MET A 52 -19.76 -13.29 14.95
C MET A 52 -19.19 -13.54 16.35
N ALA A 53 -17.91 -13.24 16.56
CA ALA A 53 -17.28 -13.37 17.89
C ALA A 53 -17.87 -12.36 18.90
N HIS A 54 -18.16 -11.13 18.47
CA HIS A 54 -18.86 -10.13 19.30
C HIS A 54 -20.27 -10.58 19.68
N HIS A 55 -20.96 -11.32 18.83
CA HIS A 55 -22.24 -11.96 19.14
C HIS A 55 -22.11 -13.23 20.01
N GLY A 56 -20.92 -13.51 20.56
CA GLY A 56 -20.68 -14.65 21.45
C GLY A 56 -20.58 -16.01 20.73
N VAL A 57 -20.45 -16.03 19.40
CA VAL A 57 -20.33 -17.28 18.65
C VAL A 57 -18.93 -17.88 18.88
N ARG A 58 -18.89 -19.18 19.22
CA ARG A 58 -17.63 -19.89 19.49
C ARG A 58 -16.75 -19.94 18.22
N PRO A 59 -15.41 -19.78 18.33
CA PRO A 59 -14.50 -19.80 17.18
C PRO A 59 -14.60 -21.06 16.29
N CYS A 60 -14.89 -22.21 16.89
CA CYS A 60 -15.12 -23.46 16.16
C CYS A 60 -16.35 -23.41 15.25
N VAL A 61 -17.41 -22.71 15.66
CA VAL A 61 -18.64 -22.53 14.89
C VAL A 61 -18.41 -21.51 13.77
N ILE A 62 -17.72 -20.41 14.07
CA ILE A 62 -17.30 -19.41 13.06
C ILE A 62 -16.51 -20.08 11.93
N SER A 63 -15.54 -20.93 12.28
CA SER A 63 -14.72 -21.69 11.33
C SER A 63 -15.56 -22.54 10.38
N ARG A 64 -16.56 -23.26 10.90
CA ARG A 64 -17.44 -24.12 10.09
C ARG A 64 -18.40 -23.32 9.22
N GLN A 65 -19.02 -22.27 9.75
CA GLN A 65 -19.99 -21.46 9.00
C GLN A 65 -19.34 -20.66 7.87
N LEU A 66 -18.19 -20.02 8.15
CA LEU A 66 -17.46 -19.25 7.14
C LEU A 66 -16.55 -20.11 6.27
N ARG A 67 -16.46 -21.42 6.57
CA ARG A 67 -15.57 -22.38 5.90
C ARG A 67 -14.11 -21.93 5.88
N VAL A 68 -13.67 -21.29 6.96
CA VAL A 68 -12.29 -20.82 7.17
C VAL A 68 -11.60 -21.73 8.17
N SER A 69 -10.30 -21.99 8.01
CA SER A 69 -9.58 -22.85 8.95
C SER A 69 -9.58 -22.27 10.38
N HIS A 70 -9.70 -23.15 11.38
CA HIS A 70 -9.74 -22.76 12.79
C HIS A 70 -8.52 -21.90 13.19
N GLY A 71 -7.33 -22.24 12.71
CA GLY A 71 -6.11 -21.47 12.97
C GLY A 71 -6.15 -20.05 12.38
N CYS A 72 -6.80 -19.85 11.23
CA CYS A 72 -6.98 -18.51 10.65
C CYS A 72 -7.96 -17.67 11.47
N VAL A 73 -9.08 -18.27 11.90
CA VAL A 73 -10.06 -17.61 12.80
C VAL A 73 -9.39 -17.18 14.10
N SER A 74 -8.66 -18.09 14.76
CA SER A 74 -7.93 -17.80 15.99
C SER A 74 -6.91 -16.66 15.82
N LYS A 75 -6.11 -16.70 14.74
CA LYS A 75 -5.13 -15.65 14.43
C LYS A 75 -5.75 -14.27 14.21
N ILE A 76 -6.92 -14.21 13.57
CA ILE A 76 -7.63 -12.95 13.35
C ILE A 76 -8.17 -12.40 14.67
N LEU A 77 -8.81 -13.25 15.49
CA LEU A 77 -9.37 -12.83 16.78
C LEU A 77 -8.28 -12.38 17.76
N CYS A 78 -7.18 -13.13 17.86
CA CYS A 78 -6.03 -12.77 18.69
C CYS A 78 -5.49 -11.39 18.32
N ARG A 79 -5.21 -11.15 17.03
CA ARG A 79 -4.70 -9.85 16.58
C ARG A 79 -5.72 -8.72 16.75
N TYR A 80 -7.02 -9.02 16.62
CA TYR A 80 -8.06 -8.03 16.86
C TYR A 80 -8.14 -7.62 18.34
N GLN A 81 -7.94 -8.55 19.28
CA GLN A 81 -7.85 -8.22 20.70
C GLN A 81 -6.59 -7.39 21.03
N GLU A 82 -5.47 -7.65 20.36
CA GLU A 82 -4.23 -6.91 20.57
C GLU A 82 -4.24 -5.50 19.96
N THR A 83 -4.79 -5.34 18.75
CA THR A 83 -4.63 -4.11 17.94
C THR A 83 -5.93 -3.38 17.63
N GLY A 84 -7.09 -4.02 17.81
CA GLY A 84 -8.39 -3.53 17.33
C GLY A 84 -8.54 -3.53 15.80
N SER A 85 -7.52 -3.93 15.04
CA SER A 85 -7.52 -3.83 13.57
C SER A 85 -7.82 -5.14 12.88
N ILE A 86 -8.80 -5.10 11.98
CA ILE A 86 -9.13 -6.22 11.09
C ILE A 86 -8.22 -6.26 9.86
N ARG A 87 -7.43 -5.22 9.57
CA ARG A 87 -6.60 -5.17 8.34
C ARG A 87 -5.44 -6.18 8.44
N PRO A 88 -5.08 -6.92 7.38
CA PRO A 88 -3.86 -7.72 7.40
C PRO A 88 -2.64 -6.81 7.62
N GLY A 89 -1.61 -7.33 8.29
CA GLY A 89 -0.33 -6.61 8.40
C GLY A 89 0.31 -6.44 7.02
N ALA A 90 1.27 -5.52 6.91
CA ALA A 90 2.07 -5.39 5.69
C ALA A 90 2.76 -6.73 5.38
N ILE A 91 2.51 -7.26 4.19
CA ILE A 91 3.13 -8.50 3.69
C ILE A 91 4.15 -8.09 2.65
N GLY A 92 5.42 -8.43 2.88
CA GLY A 92 6.51 -8.12 1.98
C GLY A 92 7.21 -6.79 2.29
N GLY A 93 8.30 -6.55 1.56
CA GLY A 93 9.26 -5.50 1.81
C GLY A 93 10.57 -6.08 2.39
N SER A 94 11.70 -5.66 1.84
CA SER A 94 12.98 -5.84 2.53
C SER A 94 13.13 -4.74 3.56
N LYS A 95 13.77 -5.04 4.70
CA LYS A 95 14.33 -3.97 5.54
C LYS A 95 15.17 -3.07 4.62
N PRO A 96 15.09 -1.73 4.74
CA PRO A 96 15.93 -0.84 3.93
C PRO A 96 17.37 -1.33 4.06
N LYS A 97 18.02 -1.61 2.92
CA LYS A 97 19.42 -2.01 2.93
C LYS A 97 20.19 -0.90 3.64
N GLN A 98 20.87 -1.28 4.71
CA GLN A 98 21.62 -0.44 5.65
C GLN A 98 22.88 0.17 5.01
N GLY A 99 22.81 0.53 3.73
CA GLY A 99 23.89 1.14 2.95
C GLY A 99 23.84 2.67 2.95
N THR A 100 22.82 3.27 3.58
CA THR A 100 22.81 4.71 3.84
C THR A 100 22.49 4.85 5.31
N THR A 101 23.50 5.17 6.11
CA THR A 101 23.30 5.54 7.50
C THR A 101 22.41 6.79 7.51
N PRO A 102 21.49 6.93 8.48
CA PRO A 102 20.59 8.09 8.54
C PRO A 102 21.35 9.42 8.61
N ASP A 103 22.60 9.39 9.08
CA ASP A 103 23.53 10.53 9.10
C ASP A 103 23.91 11.00 7.68
N VAL A 104 24.15 10.07 6.76
CA VAL A 104 24.48 10.36 5.36
C VAL A 104 23.28 10.95 4.63
N ASP A 105 22.07 10.40 4.85
CA ASP A 105 20.85 10.96 4.28
C ASP A 105 20.61 12.40 4.73
N LYS A 106 20.83 12.69 6.03
CA LYS A 106 20.74 14.05 6.57
C LYS A 106 21.75 14.99 5.90
N ARG A 107 22.99 14.53 5.69
CA ARG A 107 24.00 15.38 5.05
C ARG A 107 23.72 15.64 3.57
N ILE A 108 23.18 14.66 2.85
CA ILE A 108 22.70 14.84 1.46
C ILE A 108 21.64 15.95 1.41
N GLU A 109 20.73 15.97 2.39
CA GLU A 109 19.71 17.01 2.52
C GLU A 109 20.30 18.39 2.78
N ASP A 110 21.24 18.49 3.73
CA ASP A 110 21.92 19.76 4.05
C ASP A 110 22.64 20.34 2.82
N TYR A 111 23.39 19.53 2.08
CA TYR A 111 24.10 20.00 0.89
C TYR A 111 23.16 20.47 -0.23
N LYS A 112 22.02 19.78 -0.40
CA LYS A 112 21.02 20.18 -1.39
C LYS A 112 20.28 21.45 -0.98
N ARG A 113 20.06 21.64 0.32
CA ARG A 113 19.44 22.85 0.88
C ARG A 113 20.36 24.06 0.76
N GLU A 114 21.65 23.89 1.04
CA GLU A 114 22.67 24.93 0.85
C GLU A 114 22.81 25.31 -0.63
N ASN A 115 22.73 24.34 -1.54
CA ASN A 115 22.95 24.55 -2.97
C ASN A 115 21.94 23.73 -3.80
N PRO A 116 20.77 24.30 -4.14
CA PRO A 116 19.73 23.59 -4.90
C PRO A 116 20.17 23.25 -6.33
N GLY A 117 21.20 23.90 -6.87
CA GLY A 117 21.80 23.52 -8.16
C GLY A 117 22.74 22.30 -8.11
N MET A 118 23.09 21.80 -6.93
CA MET A 118 24.09 20.75 -6.78
C MET A 118 23.58 19.40 -7.32
N PHE A 119 24.40 18.76 -8.16
CA PHE A 119 24.14 17.47 -8.78
C PHE A 119 24.50 16.31 -7.86
N SER A 120 23.86 15.16 -8.07
CA SER A 120 24.05 13.97 -7.22
C SER A 120 25.48 13.44 -7.19
N TRP A 121 26.25 13.62 -8.27
CA TRP A 121 27.67 13.24 -8.29
C TRP A 121 28.54 14.22 -7.49
N GLU A 122 28.21 15.52 -7.51
CA GLU A 122 28.89 16.53 -6.69
C GLU A 122 28.63 16.29 -5.21
N ILE A 123 27.40 15.93 -4.85
CA ILE A 123 27.05 15.53 -3.48
C ILE A 123 27.87 14.30 -3.07
N ARG A 124 28.01 13.30 -3.95
CA ARG A 124 28.83 12.11 -3.68
C ARG A 124 30.28 12.47 -3.38
N ASP A 125 30.86 13.35 -4.20
CA ASP A 125 32.26 13.75 -4.05
C ASP A 125 32.46 14.65 -2.81
N LYS A 126 31.47 15.48 -2.47
CA LYS A 126 31.46 16.27 -1.23
C LYS A 126 31.37 15.39 0.02
N LEU A 127 30.55 14.33 0.00
CA LEU A 127 30.47 13.34 1.10
C LEU A 127 31.81 12.62 1.34
N LEU A 128 32.55 12.31 0.26
CA LEU A 128 33.89 11.73 0.36
C LEU A 128 34.92 12.75 0.86
N LYS A 129 34.83 14.00 0.39
CA LYS A 129 35.74 15.08 0.76
C LYS A 129 35.62 15.48 2.23
N ASP A 130 34.38 15.53 2.74
CA ASP A 130 34.08 15.86 4.13
C ASP A 130 34.31 14.66 5.09
N GLY A 131 34.73 13.49 4.56
CA GLY A 131 35.06 12.30 5.35
C GLY A 131 33.85 11.61 5.98
N ILE A 132 32.65 11.90 5.48
CA ILE A 132 31.38 11.38 6.02
C ILE A 132 31.12 9.96 5.50
N CYS A 133 31.61 9.67 4.30
CA CYS A 133 31.60 8.34 3.71
C CYS A 133 33.00 7.95 3.22
N ASP A 134 33.28 6.66 3.27
CA ASP A 134 34.40 6.03 2.59
C ASP A 134 33.98 5.57 1.18
N ARG A 135 34.95 5.19 0.34
CA ARG A 135 34.66 4.63 -1.00
C ARG A 135 33.73 3.41 -0.99
N ASN A 136 33.68 2.69 0.13
CA ASN A 136 32.88 1.48 0.29
C ASN A 136 31.51 1.74 0.92
N THR A 137 31.34 2.87 1.61
CA THR A 137 30.11 3.24 2.32
C THR A 137 29.34 4.36 1.64
N VAL A 138 29.97 5.08 0.69
CA VAL A 138 29.33 6.15 -0.07
C VAL A 138 28.17 5.60 -0.91
N PRO A 139 26.98 6.23 -0.84
CA PRO A 139 25.84 5.80 -1.64
C PRO A 139 26.11 6.02 -3.13
N SER A 140 25.51 5.18 -3.97
CA SER A 140 25.56 5.39 -5.41
C SER A 140 24.82 6.66 -5.81
N VAL A 141 25.22 7.27 -6.92
CA VAL A 141 24.58 8.49 -7.48
C VAL A 141 23.06 8.30 -7.61
N SER A 142 22.60 7.14 -8.06
CA SER A 142 21.17 6.82 -8.16
C SER A 142 20.48 6.75 -6.80
N SER A 143 21.18 6.33 -5.75
CA SER A 143 20.66 6.30 -4.37
C SER A 143 20.52 7.72 -3.83
N ILE A 144 21.53 8.57 -4.03
CA ILE A 144 21.49 10.00 -3.70
C ILE A 144 20.31 10.68 -4.41
N SER A 145 20.15 10.45 -5.72
CA SER A 145 19.01 11.02 -6.47
C SER A 145 17.66 10.54 -5.97
N ARG A 146 17.54 9.31 -5.46
CA ARG A 146 16.32 8.82 -4.81
C ARG A 146 16.09 9.53 -3.47
N THR A 147 17.11 9.64 -2.62
CA THR A 147 17.03 10.38 -1.36
C THR A 147 16.58 11.83 -1.60
N MET A 148 17.17 12.50 -2.60
CA MET A 148 16.79 13.86 -2.98
C MET A 148 15.31 13.92 -3.42
N ARG A 149 14.85 13.05 -4.33
CA ARG A 149 13.45 13.08 -4.77
C ARG A 149 12.45 12.69 -3.68
N SER A 150 12.76 11.70 -2.85
CA SER A 150 11.87 11.27 -1.77
C SER A 150 11.67 12.33 -0.67
N LYS A 151 12.54 13.34 -0.60
CA LYS A 151 12.45 14.42 0.41
C LYS A 151 12.08 15.78 -0.18
N PHE A 152 12.44 16.05 -1.43
CA PHE A 152 12.15 17.31 -2.10
C PHE A 152 11.02 17.22 -3.15
N GLY A 153 10.76 16.05 -3.74
CA GLY A 153 9.78 15.85 -4.83
C GLY A 153 8.40 15.39 -4.36
N GLY A 154 7.95 15.82 -3.18
CA GLY A 154 6.60 15.56 -2.68
C GLY A 154 6.05 16.70 -1.83
N LYS A 155 6.62 17.90 -1.97
CA LYS A 155 6.17 19.12 -1.29
C LYS A 155 6.50 20.39 -2.08
N GLY A 156 7.58 20.39 -2.88
CA GLY A 156 7.95 21.55 -3.68
C GLY A 156 7.06 21.78 -4.90
N ASP A 157 6.64 20.71 -5.58
CA ASP A 157 5.86 20.84 -6.82
C ASP A 157 4.36 21.10 -6.55
N GLU A 158 3.81 20.62 -5.42
CA GLU A 158 2.40 20.85 -5.06
C GLU A 158 2.15 22.28 -4.57
N GLU A 159 3.08 22.90 -3.84
CA GLU A 159 2.93 24.29 -3.37
C GLU A 159 3.02 25.30 -4.53
N GLU A 160 3.88 25.06 -5.53
CA GLU A 160 3.96 25.91 -6.73
C GLU A 160 2.73 25.75 -7.64
N ASP A 161 2.23 24.52 -7.81
CA ASP A 161 1.00 24.26 -8.57
C ASP A 161 -0.26 24.81 -7.85
N GLU A 162 -0.34 24.71 -6.52
CA GLU A 162 -1.45 25.28 -5.72
C GLU A 162 -1.47 26.82 -5.76
N GLU A 163 -0.31 27.47 -5.62
CA GLU A 163 -0.21 28.95 -5.73
C GLU A 163 -0.56 29.44 -7.14
N GLU A 164 -0.21 28.70 -8.20
CA GLU A 164 -0.56 29.05 -9.58
C GLU A 164 -2.07 28.86 -9.83
N LEU A 165 -2.68 27.83 -9.23
CA LEU A 165 -4.12 27.57 -9.33
C LEU A 165 -4.93 28.65 -8.59
N GLU A 166 -4.53 29.04 -7.38
CA GLU A 166 -5.20 30.10 -6.61
C GLU A 166 -5.11 31.45 -7.33
N ARG A 167 -3.96 31.78 -7.93
CA ARG A 167 -3.84 33.01 -8.75
C ARG A 167 -4.75 32.99 -9.97
N LYS A 168 -4.86 31.84 -10.66
CA LYS A 168 -5.77 31.69 -11.81
C LYS A 168 -7.24 31.76 -11.40
N GLU A 169 -7.63 31.17 -10.26
CA GLU A 169 -9.01 31.27 -9.75
C GLU A 169 -9.38 32.71 -9.34
N LEU A 170 -8.45 33.45 -8.73
CA LEU A 170 -8.67 34.86 -8.39
C LEU A 170 -8.83 35.73 -9.64
N GLU A 171 -8.01 35.53 -10.67
CA GLU A 171 -8.13 36.24 -11.95
C GLU A 171 -9.42 35.88 -12.71
N GLU A 172 -9.83 34.60 -12.68
CA GLU A 172 -11.06 34.15 -13.33
C GLU A 172 -12.31 34.67 -12.59
N SER A 173 -12.26 34.70 -11.25
CA SER A 173 -13.30 35.28 -10.41
C SER A 173 -13.47 36.78 -10.64
N ASP A 174 -12.38 37.54 -10.76
CA ASP A 174 -12.42 38.97 -11.08
C ASP A 174 -12.95 39.24 -12.49
N ARG A 175 -12.55 38.43 -13.48
CA ARG A 175 -13.14 38.48 -14.83
C ARG A 175 -14.62 38.15 -14.79
N ARG A 176 -15.04 37.14 -14.03
CA ARG A 176 -16.46 36.75 -13.92
C ARG A 176 -17.30 37.80 -13.23
N ALA A 177 -16.75 38.48 -12.20
CA ALA A 177 -17.40 39.59 -11.52
C ALA A 177 -17.61 40.79 -12.46
N LYS A 178 -16.63 41.11 -13.31
CA LYS A 178 -16.72 42.18 -14.33
C LYS A 178 -17.77 41.91 -15.40
N HIS A 179 -18.03 40.64 -15.74
CA HIS A 179 -19.07 40.25 -16.69
C HIS A 179 -20.40 39.89 -16.02
N SER A 180 -20.50 40.02 -14.69
CA SER A 180 -21.73 39.79 -13.93
C SER A 180 -22.66 41.00 -14.02
N ILE A 181 -23.97 40.75 -14.00
CA ILE A 181 -25.01 41.78 -14.08
C ILE A 181 -24.86 42.84 -12.97
N GLU A 182 -24.46 42.44 -11.75
CA GLU A 182 -24.16 43.38 -10.66
C GLU A 182 -22.93 44.26 -10.95
N GLY A 183 -21.88 43.69 -11.55
CA GLY A 183 -20.65 44.43 -11.89
C GLY A 183 -20.84 45.44 -13.02
N ILE A 184 -21.78 45.18 -13.94
CA ILE A 184 -22.10 46.07 -15.06
C ILE A 184 -23.08 47.18 -14.64
N LEU A 185 -23.98 46.91 -13.68
CA LEU A 185 -25.01 47.86 -13.22
C LEU A 185 -24.56 48.73 -12.04
N GLY A 186 -23.44 48.41 -11.39
CA GLY A 186 -22.95 49.10 -10.19
C GLY A 186 -22.51 50.56 -10.35
N ASP A 187 -22.40 51.07 -11.58
CA ASP A 187 -21.90 52.44 -11.85
C ASP A 187 -23.00 53.45 -12.26
N ARG A 188 -24.29 53.12 -12.04
CA ARG A 188 -25.40 54.05 -12.29
C ARG A 188 -26.44 54.02 -11.17
N CYS A 189 -26.13 54.66 -10.06
CA CYS A 189 -27.11 55.26 -9.15
C CYS A 189 -26.57 56.58 -8.57
N GLU A 190 -26.67 57.64 -9.37
CA GLU A 190 -27.13 58.97 -8.94
C GLU A 190 -28.33 59.35 -9.80
#